data_AF-D3RYM7-F1
#
_entry.id   AF-D3RYM7-F1
#
_cell.length_a   1.000
_cell.length_b   1.000
_cell.length_c   1.000
_cell.angle_alpha   90.00
_cell.angle_beta   90.00
_cell.angle_gamma   90.00
#
_symmetry.space_group_name_H-M   'P 1'
#
loop_
_entity.id
_entity.type
_entity.pdbx_description
1 polymer ?
#
loop_
_entity_poly.entity_id
_entity_poly.type
_entity_poly.pdbx_seq_one_letter_code
_entity_poly.pdbx_strand_id
1 'polypeptide(L)'
;MRRIHAKALTLYLSAILIFLIVRSFIVPPTFGEFTDDYTYRWFRGDSVREIMQLDMKFATKEMCADCHKERYDFLENGAHRTLSCETCHGPSMKHVKDPKKYHPTVDTTRELCKLCHEYNPTRPAGFPQKFTDEHGYGRMCVECHDPHSPWVFKGGVTE
;
A
#
# COMPACT_ATOMS: atom_id res chain seq x y z
N MET A 1 55.42 11.42 -20.66
CA MET A 1 53.95 11.60 -20.78
C MET A 1 53.24 10.44 -21.49
N ARG A 2 53.55 10.09 -22.74
CA ARG A 2 52.82 9.05 -23.54
C ARG A 2 52.63 7.68 -22.85
N ARG A 3 53.64 7.17 -22.12
CA ARG A 3 53.56 5.90 -21.36
C ARG A 3 52.65 5.97 -20.12
N ILE A 4 52.52 7.13 -19.49
CA ILE A 4 51.65 7.32 -18.30
C ILE A 4 50.19 7.31 -18.75
N HIS A 5 49.87 7.97 -19.87
CA HIS A 5 48.53 7.94 -20.47
C HIS A 5 48.13 6.54 -20.94
N ALA A 6 49.07 5.76 -21.52
CA ALA A 6 48.81 4.38 -21.92
C ALA A 6 48.46 3.48 -20.72
N LYS A 7 49.22 3.56 -19.62
CA LYS A 7 48.94 2.78 -18.40
C LYS A 7 47.60 3.17 -17.75
N ALA A 8 47.31 4.46 -17.68
CA ALA A 8 46.04 4.96 -17.16
C ALA A 8 44.85 4.45 -18.00
N LEU A 9 44.97 4.48 -19.33
CA LEU A 9 43.95 3.96 -20.24
C LEU A 9 43.74 2.44 -20.06
N THR A 10 44.82 1.66 -19.94
CA THR A 10 44.71 0.20 -19.71
C THR A 10 43.99 -0.13 -18.40
N LEU A 11 44.31 0.57 -17.31
CA LEU A 11 43.64 0.37 -16.02
C LEU A 11 42.15 0.71 -16.10
N TYR A 12 41.81 1.83 -16.75
CA TYR A 12 40.42 2.24 -16.94
C TYR A 12 39.61 1.21 -17.73
N LEU A 13 40.14 0.74 -18.86
CA LEU A 13 39.48 -0.29 -19.68
C LEU A 13 39.36 -1.63 -18.94
N SER A 14 40.37 -2.00 -18.14
CA SER A 14 40.33 -3.21 -17.31
C SER A 14 39.24 -3.12 -16.25
N ALA A 15 39.08 -1.96 -15.61
CA ALA A 15 38.01 -1.73 -14.63
C ALA A 15 36.62 -1.84 -15.27
N ILE A 16 36.43 -1.27 -16.48
CA ILE A 16 35.17 -1.42 -17.24
C ILE A 16 34.91 -2.88 -17.57
N LEU A 17 35.92 -3.61 -18.06
CA LEU A 17 35.77 -5.02 -18.41
C LEU A 17 35.39 -5.86 -17.19
N ILE A 18 36.08 -5.66 -16.07
CA ILE A 18 35.76 -6.33 -14.80
C ILE A 18 34.33 -6.00 -14.37
N PHE A 19 33.93 -4.73 -14.44
CA PHE A 19 32.55 -4.32 -14.13
C PHE A 19 31.52 -5.02 -15.01
N LEU A 20 31.73 -5.10 -16.33
CA LEU A 20 30.81 -5.77 -17.25
C LEU A 20 30.70 -7.28 -16.98
N ILE A 21 31.82 -7.94 -16.68
CA ILE A 21 31.84 -9.36 -16.29
C ILE A 21 31.06 -9.56 -15.00
N VAL A 22 31.35 -8.77 -13.96
CA VAL A 22 30.62 -8.86 -12.69
C VAL A 22 29.13 -8.61 -12.90
N ARG A 23 28.78 -7.59 -13.69
CA ARG A 23 27.39 -7.27 -14.03
C ARG A 23 26.68 -8.44 -14.72
N SER A 24 27.34 -9.15 -15.65
CA SER A 24 26.71 -10.27 -16.35
C SER A 24 26.38 -11.47 -15.45
N PHE A 25 27.06 -11.61 -14.30
CA PHE A 25 26.75 -12.65 -13.32
C PHE A 25 25.72 -12.21 -12.28
N ILE A 26 25.70 -10.92 -11.90
CA ILE A 26 24.85 -10.41 -10.81
C ILE A 26 23.46 -9.99 -11.31
N VAL A 27 23.37 -9.38 -12.49
CA VAL A 27 22.09 -8.84 -12.99
C VAL A 27 21.27 -9.97 -13.61
N PRO A 28 20.08 -10.28 -13.07
CA PRO A 28 19.24 -11.34 -13.62
C PRO A 28 18.81 -11.05 -15.07
N PRO A 29 18.58 -12.07 -15.91
CA PRO A 29 18.17 -11.88 -17.31
C PRO A 29 16.88 -11.05 -17.46
N THR A 30 15.97 -11.18 -16.48
CA THR A 30 14.66 -10.53 -16.48
C THR A 30 14.67 -9.17 -15.78
N PHE A 31 15.84 -8.65 -15.40
CA PHE A 31 15.95 -7.34 -14.77
C PHE A 31 15.50 -6.24 -15.73
N GLY A 32 14.46 -5.52 -15.34
CA GLY A 32 13.93 -4.40 -16.13
C GLY A 32 13.07 -4.78 -17.33
N GLU A 33 12.50 -5.99 -17.35
CA GLU A 33 11.74 -6.54 -18.49
C GLU A 33 10.42 -5.81 -18.78
N PHE A 34 9.75 -5.22 -17.77
CA PHE A 34 8.35 -4.79 -17.91
C PHE A 34 8.13 -3.36 -18.39
N THR A 35 9.16 -2.51 -18.42
CA THR A 35 9.00 -1.10 -18.79
C THR A 35 10.30 -0.52 -19.29
N ASP A 36 10.18 0.35 -20.30
CA ASP A 36 11.30 1.16 -20.79
C ASP A 36 11.54 2.42 -19.94
N ASP A 37 10.61 2.76 -19.04
CA ASP A 37 10.76 3.88 -18.11
C ASP A 37 11.84 3.55 -17.07
N TYR A 38 12.94 4.30 -17.13
CA TYR A 38 14.06 4.18 -16.21
C TYR A 38 13.60 4.25 -14.75
N THR A 39 12.58 5.02 -14.40
CA THR A 39 12.08 5.20 -13.02
C THR A 39 11.57 3.89 -12.43
N TYR A 40 10.92 3.06 -13.24
CA TYR A 40 10.21 1.86 -12.78
C TYR A 40 10.92 0.56 -13.17
N ARG A 41 12.12 0.62 -13.75
CA ARG A 41 12.79 -0.57 -14.31
C ARG A 41 13.64 -1.37 -13.30
N TRP A 42 13.76 -0.93 -12.05
CA TRP A 42 14.74 -1.45 -11.07
C TRP A 42 14.32 -2.72 -10.34
N PHE A 43 13.82 -3.71 -11.05
CA PHE A 43 13.44 -4.98 -10.43
C PHE A 43 13.56 -6.16 -11.39
N ARG A 44 13.65 -7.37 -10.84
CA ARG A 44 13.69 -8.62 -11.60
C ARG A 44 12.27 -9.01 -12.02
N GLY A 45 12.05 -9.19 -13.32
CA GLY A 45 10.75 -9.52 -13.89
C GLY A 45 10.17 -10.82 -13.32
N ASP A 46 11.02 -11.83 -13.14
CA ASP A 46 10.60 -13.10 -12.51
C ASP A 46 10.08 -12.94 -11.09
N SER A 47 10.54 -11.93 -10.33
CA SER A 47 9.99 -11.67 -8.99
C SER A 47 8.50 -11.34 -9.04
N VAL A 48 8.02 -10.64 -10.08
CA VAL A 48 6.58 -10.38 -10.25
C VAL A 48 5.85 -11.68 -10.52
N ARG A 49 6.36 -12.49 -11.44
CA ARG A 49 5.76 -13.79 -11.79
C ARG A 49 5.69 -14.74 -10.59
N GLU A 50 6.72 -14.79 -9.77
CA GLU A 50 6.77 -15.58 -8.54
C GLU A 50 5.76 -15.08 -7.50
N ILE A 51 5.66 -13.77 -7.30
CA ILE A 51 4.70 -13.17 -6.35
C ILE A 51 3.25 -13.45 -6.79
N MET A 52 2.97 -13.40 -8.10
CA MET A 52 1.64 -13.70 -8.66
C MET A 52 1.19 -15.14 -8.42
N GLN A 53 2.11 -16.07 -8.13
CA GLN A 53 1.80 -17.47 -7.82
C GLN A 53 1.49 -17.70 -6.33
N LEU A 54 1.71 -16.70 -5.48
CA LEU A 54 1.39 -16.82 -4.06
C LEU A 54 -0.11 -16.79 -3.83
N ASP A 55 -0.55 -17.55 -2.81
CA ASP A 55 -1.93 -17.50 -2.34
C ASP A 55 -2.33 -16.08 -1.95
N MET A 56 -3.34 -15.54 -2.61
CA MET A 56 -3.97 -14.28 -2.25
C MET A 56 -4.49 -14.32 -0.80
N LYS A 57 -4.00 -13.39 0.03
CA LYS A 57 -4.43 -13.22 1.45
C LYS A 57 -5.38 -12.04 1.64
N PHE A 58 -5.26 -11.04 0.77
CA PHE A 58 -6.03 -9.81 0.75
C PHE A 58 -7.07 -9.89 -0.38
N ALA A 59 -8.30 -9.49 -0.11
CA ALA A 59 -9.38 -9.38 -1.08
C ALA A 59 -9.40 -7.98 -1.71
N THR A 60 -9.87 -7.89 -2.95
CA THR A 60 -10.10 -6.56 -3.54
C THR A 60 -11.38 -5.95 -2.96
N LYS A 61 -11.52 -4.62 -3.08
CA LYS A 61 -12.69 -3.89 -2.60
C LYS A 61 -13.98 -4.36 -3.31
N GLU A 62 -13.86 -4.71 -4.59
CA GLU A 62 -14.95 -5.19 -5.43
C GLU A 62 -15.47 -6.55 -4.95
N MET A 63 -14.58 -7.46 -4.51
CA MET A 63 -14.99 -8.75 -3.94
C MET A 63 -15.83 -8.59 -2.67
N CYS A 64 -15.64 -7.49 -1.93
CA CYS A 64 -16.48 -7.18 -0.78
C CYS A 64 -17.88 -6.73 -1.21
N ALA A 65 -18.00 -6.02 -2.34
CA ALA A 65 -19.27 -5.49 -2.85
C ALA A 65 -20.25 -6.60 -3.26
N ASP A 66 -19.75 -7.77 -3.63
CA ASP A 66 -20.57 -8.94 -4.02
C ASP A 66 -21.53 -9.38 -2.90
N CYS A 67 -21.14 -9.20 -1.64
CA CYS A 67 -21.96 -9.57 -0.46
C CYS A 67 -22.32 -8.36 0.43
N HIS A 68 -21.51 -7.30 0.45
CA HIS A 68 -21.66 -6.11 1.31
C HIS A 68 -21.91 -4.84 0.50
N LYS A 69 -22.80 -4.92 -0.50
CA LYS A 69 -23.07 -3.80 -1.43
C LYS A 69 -23.44 -2.49 -0.74
N GLU A 70 -24.30 -2.52 0.27
CA GLU A 70 -24.72 -1.30 0.97
C GLU A 70 -23.55 -0.60 1.67
N ARG A 71 -22.71 -1.35 2.40
CA ARG A 71 -21.52 -0.79 3.08
C ARG A 71 -20.48 -0.32 2.08
N TYR A 72 -20.32 -1.04 0.96
CA TYR A 72 -19.47 -0.62 -0.15
C TYR A 72 -19.96 0.71 -0.74
N ASP A 73 -21.24 0.82 -1.08
CA ASP A 73 -21.81 2.04 -1.65
C ASP A 73 -21.71 3.21 -0.65
N PHE A 74 -21.91 2.95 0.65
CA PHE A 74 -21.75 3.97 1.69
C PHE A 74 -20.31 4.47 1.79
N LEU A 75 -19.32 3.57 1.68
CA LEU A 75 -17.90 3.90 1.62
C LEU A 75 -17.53 4.68 0.35
N GLU A 76 -17.99 4.22 -0.82
CA GLU A 76 -17.73 4.84 -2.13
C GLU A 76 -18.26 6.27 -2.23
N ASN A 77 -19.40 6.53 -1.60
CA ASN A 77 -19.99 7.87 -1.53
C ASN A 77 -19.43 8.72 -0.37
N GLY A 78 -18.61 8.12 0.50
CA GLY A 78 -18.00 8.77 1.65
C GLY A 78 -16.59 9.34 1.39
N ALA A 79 -16.04 9.99 2.42
CA ALA A 79 -14.69 10.56 2.36
C ALA A 79 -13.56 9.50 2.36
N HIS A 80 -13.88 8.26 2.74
CA HIS A 80 -12.94 7.14 2.75
C HIS A 80 -13.01 6.25 1.51
N ARG A 81 -13.69 6.69 0.44
CA ARG A 81 -13.86 5.90 -0.80
C ARG A 81 -12.56 5.36 -1.40
N THR A 82 -11.43 6.04 -1.22
CA THR A 82 -10.12 5.59 -1.76
C THR A 82 -9.46 4.51 -0.90
N LEU A 83 -9.99 4.20 0.28
CA LEU A 83 -9.47 3.14 1.15
C LEU A 83 -10.06 1.79 0.74
N SER A 84 -9.24 0.73 0.86
CA SER A 84 -9.72 -0.64 0.84
C SER A 84 -10.44 -0.96 2.15
N CYS A 85 -11.46 -1.84 2.10
CA CYS A 85 -12.12 -2.38 3.29
C CYS A 85 -11.11 -3.00 4.28
N GLU A 86 -10.07 -3.64 3.75
CA GLU A 86 -9.05 -4.34 4.54
C GLU A 86 -8.08 -3.40 5.26
N THR A 87 -8.13 -2.09 4.99
CA THR A 87 -7.42 -1.06 5.78
C THR A 87 -7.80 -1.16 7.25
N CYS A 88 -9.07 -1.44 7.53
CA CYS A 88 -9.59 -1.62 8.89
C CYS A 88 -9.95 -3.08 9.19
N HIS A 89 -10.39 -3.86 8.19
CA HIS A 89 -10.88 -5.24 8.36
C HIS A 89 -9.79 -6.33 8.26
N GLY A 90 -8.55 -5.98 7.94
CA GLY A 90 -7.44 -6.93 7.79
C GLY A 90 -7.61 -7.90 6.61
N PRO A 91 -6.70 -8.89 6.46
CA PRO A 91 -6.70 -9.82 5.33
C PRO A 91 -7.92 -10.73 5.34
N SER A 92 -8.79 -10.58 4.35
CA SER A 92 -10.15 -11.13 4.34
C SER A 92 -10.39 -12.17 3.25
N MET A 93 -9.36 -12.60 2.49
CA MET A 93 -9.56 -13.57 1.41
C MET A 93 -10.12 -14.93 1.90
N LYS A 94 -9.83 -15.32 3.15
CA LYS A 94 -10.45 -16.51 3.76
C LYS A 94 -11.94 -16.31 4.03
N HIS A 95 -12.35 -15.11 4.47
CA HIS A 95 -13.75 -14.75 4.65
C HIS A 95 -14.49 -14.76 3.32
N VAL A 96 -13.90 -14.21 2.25
CA VAL A 96 -14.51 -14.27 0.91
C VAL A 96 -14.75 -15.71 0.45
N LYS A 97 -13.82 -16.63 0.73
CA LYS A 97 -13.95 -18.05 0.33
C LYS A 97 -14.93 -18.85 1.19
N ASP A 98 -15.01 -18.56 2.48
CA ASP A 98 -15.87 -19.26 3.44
C ASP A 98 -16.37 -18.27 4.53
N PRO A 99 -17.41 -17.48 4.20
CA PRO A 99 -17.84 -16.36 5.04
C PRO A 99 -18.51 -16.81 6.34
N LYS A 100 -18.99 -18.06 6.40
CA LYS A 100 -19.60 -18.63 7.62
C LYS A 100 -18.56 -19.08 8.64
N LYS A 101 -17.34 -19.40 8.18
CA LYS A 101 -16.27 -19.94 9.02
C LYS A 101 -15.29 -18.87 9.47
N TYR A 102 -14.98 -17.91 8.60
CA TYR A 102 -13.99 -16.87 8.89
C TYR A 102 -14.67 -15.52 8.93
N HIS A 103 -14.42 -14.76 9.99
CA HIS A 103 -14.86 -13.37 10.11
C HIS A 103 -13.63 -12.45 10.13
N PRO A 104 -13.63 -11.35 9.36
CA PRO A 104 -12.55 -10.37 9.38
C PRO A 104 -12.42 -9.74 10.76
N THR A 105 -11.19 -9.43 11.16
CA THR A 105 -10.92 -8.65 12.38
C THR A 105 -11.00 -7.17 12.05
N VAL A 106 -11.84 -6.41 12.75
CA VAL A 106 -11.94 -4.97 12.55
C VAL A 106 -11.13 -4.25 13.62
N ASP A 107 -10.13 -3.48 13.20
CA ASP A 107 -9.42 -2.57 14.09
C ASP A 107 -10.16 -1.23 14.16
N THR A 108 -10.77 -0.98 15.31
CA THR A 108 -11.54 0.25 15.61
C THR A 108 -10.79 1.19 16.56
N THR A 109 -9.52 0.92 16.83
CA THR A 109 -8.72 1.65 17.79
C THR A 109 -8.45 3.08 17.34
N ARG A 110 -8.13 3.96 18.28
CA ARG A 110 -7.77 5.35 17.96
C ARG A 110 -6.44 5.40 17.20
N GLU A 111 -5.54 4.48 17.53
CA GLU A 111 -4.20 4.33 16.99
C GLU A 111 -4.23 4.15 15.47
N LEU A 112 -5.12 3.30 14.94
CA LEU A 112 -5.30 3.14 13.51
C LEU A 112 -5.73 4.46 12.84
N CYS A 113 -6.72 5.15 13.40
CA CYS A 113 -7.21 6.41 12.85
C CYS A 113 -6.13 7.51 12.87
N LYS A 114 -5.33 7.56 13.94
CA LYS A 114 -4.25 8.54 14.15
C LYS A 114 -3.14 8.43 13.10
N LEU A 115 -2.94 7.28 12.45
CA LEU A 115 -1.95 7.13 11.36
C LEU A 115 -2.14 8.18 10.27
N CYS A 116 -3.40 8.54 9.99
CA CYS A 116 -3.77 9.54 8.99
C CYS A 116 -4.25 10.84 9.63
N HIS A 117 -5.13 10.77 10.64
CA HIS A 117 -5.92 11.91 11.12
C HIS A 117 -5.34 12.65 12.35
N GLU A 118 -4.22 12.17 12.91
CA GLU A 118 -3.47 12.98 13.88
C GLU A 118 -2.87 14.20 13.18
N TYR A 119 -2.78 15.32 13.91
CA TYR A 119 -2.18 16.52 13.35
C TYR A 119 -0.72 16.29 12.94
N ASN A 120 -0.43 16.53 11.66
CA ASN A 120 0.90 16.53 11.10
C ASN A 120 1.03 17.68 10.08
N PRO A 121 1.94 18.65 10.31
CA PRO A 121 2.10 19.80 9.44
C PRO A 121 2.56 19.46 8.01
N THR A 122 3.05 18.25 7.76
CA THR A 122 3.48 17.80 6.42
C THR A 122 2.33 17.20 5.59
N ARG A 123 1.14 17.05 6.15
CA ARG A 123 -0.03 16.56 5.39
C ARG A 123 -0.51 17.65 4.41
N PRO A 124 -1.08 17.25 3.26
CA PRO A 124 -1.61 18.21 2.29
C PRO A 124 -2.61 19.18 2.92
N ALA A 125 -2.60 20.42 2.44
CA ALA A 125 -3.58 21.43 2.85
C ALA A 125 -5.00 20.91 2.60
N GLY A 126 -5.88 21.02 3.60
CA GLY A 126 -7.26 20.55 3.53
C GLY A 126 -7.45 19.06 3.89
N PHE A 127 -6.39 18.29 4.13
CA PHE A 127 -6.55 16.91 4.64
C PHE A 127 -7.13 16.94 6.07
N PRO A 128 -8.23 16.22 6.37
CA PRO A 128 -8.88 16.27 7.68
C PRO A 128 -7.97 15.74 8.79
N GLN A 129 -7.63 16.61 9.75
CA GLN A 129 -6.79 16.28 10.90
C GLN A 129 -7.29 16.98 12.16
N LYS A 130 -6.97 16.40 13.31
CA LYS A 130 -7.17 16.99 14.64
C LYS A 130 -6.02 16.60 15.56
N PHE A 131 -5.73 17.44 16.56
CA PHE A 131 -5.03 16.99 17.76
C PHE A 131 -5.95 16.01 18.46
N THR A 132 -5.75 14.72 18.27
CA THR A 132 -6.80 13.77 18.66
C THR A 132 -6.95 13.68 20.16
N ASP A 133 -5.91 14.00 20.94
CA ASP A 133 -6.00 14.03 22.41
C ASP A 133 -6.91 15.15 22.93
N GLU A 134 -7.16 16.18 22.12
CA GLU A 134 -8.14 17.24 22.39
C GLU A 134 -9.53 16.93 21.80
N HIS A 135 -9.71 15.76 21.18
CA HIS A 135 -10.94 15.37 20.48
C HIS A 135 -11.46 13.97 20.88
N GLY A 136 -12.78 13.88 21.06
CA GLY A 136 -13.47 12.61 21.35
C GLY A 136 -13.41 12.17 22.82
N TYR A 137 -12.79 12.96 23.71
CA TYR A 137 -12.81 12.73 25.16
C TYR A 137 -12.33 11.32 25.58
N GLY A 138 -11.28 10.82 24.92
CA GLY A 138 -10.74 9.47 25.17
C GLY A 138 -11.56 8.31 24.60
N ARG A 139 -12.72 8.57 23.97
CA ARG A 139 -13.55 7.54 23.32
C ARG A 139 -13.01 7.13 21.96
N MET A 140 -13.40 5.96 21.47
CA MET A 140 -13.02 5.53 20.13
C MET A 140 -13.72 6.40 19.07
N CYS A 141 -13.01 6.66 17.96
CA CYS A 141 -13.53 7.48 16.86
C CYS A 141 -14.87 6.93 16.35
N VAL A 142 -14.98 5.60 16.29
CA VAL A 142 -16.13 4.84 15.77
C VAL A 142 -17.39 4.94 16.64
N GLU A 143 -17.29 5.48 17.85
CA GLU A 143 -18.44 5.72 18.72
C GLU A 143 -19.27 6.91 18.25
N CYS A 144 -18.66 7.85 17.54
CA CYS A 144 -19.32 9.05 17.04
C CYS A 144 -19.34 9.11 15.49
N HIS A 145 -18.27 8.65 14.85
CA HIS A 145 -18.09 8.67 13.39
C HIS A 145 -18.30 7.28 12.78
N ASP A 146 -18.96 7.19 11.63
CA ASP A 146 -18.97 5.95 10.84
C ASP A 146 -17.71 5.89 9.95
N PRO A 147 -16.82 4.90 10.09
CA PRO A 147 -15.62 4.80 9.25
C PRO A 147 -15.89 4.68 7.75
N HIS A 148 -17.08 4.24 7.33
CA HIS A 148 -17.47 4.20 5.93
C HIS A 148 -17.87 5.59 5.41
N SER A 149 -18.41 6.45 6.28
CA SER A 149 -18.67 7.86 5.96
C SER A 149 -18.48 8.74 7.19
N PRO A 150 -17.23 9.17 7.49
CA PRO A 150 -16.90 9.79 8.79
C PRO A 150 -17.66 11.08 9.10
N TRP A 151 -18.21 11.74 8.09
CA TRP A 151 -18.97 12.97 8.23
C TRP A 151 -20.45 12.74 8.52
N VAL A 152 -20.91 11.49 8.43
CA VAL A 152 -22.22 11.06 8.89
C VAL A 152 -22.04 10.54 10.31
N PHE A 153 -22.60 11.26 11.29
CA PHE A 153 -22.62 10.78 12.68
C PHE A 153 -23.51 9.54 12.76
N LYS A 154 -23.14 8.56 13.61
CA LYS A 154 -23.86 7.28 13.77
C LYS A 154 -25.37 7.41 14.02
N GLY A 155 -25.86 8.56 14.47
CA GLY A 155 -27.30 8.83 14.66
C GLY A 155 -28.10 9.10 13.38
N GLY A 156 -27.49 9.07 12.19
CA GLY A 156 -28.14 9.34 10.91
C GLY A 156 -28.31 8.14 9.96
N VAL A 157 -27.88 6.95 10.37
CA VAL A 157 -27.97 5.73 9.56
C VAL A 157 -28.53 4.63 10.46
N THR A 158 -29.76 4.20 10.18
CA THR A 158 -30.36 3.02 10.82
C THR A 158 -29.58 1.77 10.42
N GLU A 159 -29.37 0.88 11.38
CA GLU A 159 -28.49 -0.31 11.34
C GLU A 159 -28.55 -1.14 10.05
#